data_AF-A0A1W9X0X6-F1
#
_entry.id   AF-A0A1W9X0X6-F1
#
_cell.length_a   1.000
_cell.length_b   1.000
_cell.length_c   1.000
_cell.angle_alpha   90.00
_cell.angle_beta   90.00
_cell.angle_gamma   90.00
#
_symmetry.space_group_name_H-M   'P 1'
#
loop_
_entity.id
_entity.type
_entity.pdbx_description
1 polymer ?
#
loop_
_entity_poly.entity_id
_entity_poly.type
_entity_poly.pdbx_seq_one_letter_code
_entity_poly.pdbx_strand_id
1 'polypeptide(L)'
;MFFWKKKYQYKKHYMVVWNAQLEVRFPDYQDQMKVTVDNFSGIEAVLHADQVLLNGRYLTAGKAAPELNMKIFLPEGILESDVEIRWYRWSVKKSLYEVGVRFVNILKENQSFVDKIIRRLHCEHRYC
;
A
#
# COMPACT_ATOMS: atom_id res chain seq x y z
N MET A 1 27.83 -18.16 -24.81
CA MET A 1 27.38 -17.96 -23.41
C MET A 1 26.44 -16.75 -23.38
N PHE A 2 25.13 -16.97 -23.52
CA PHE A 2 24.15 -15.89 -23.65
C PHE A 2 23.78 -15.32 -22.28
N PHE A 3 24.30 -14.13 -21.96
CA PHE A 3 23.87 -13.34 -20.81
C PHE A 3 22.48 -12.74 -21.10
N TRP A 4 21.44 -13.41 -20.62
CA TRP A 4 20.11 -12.80 -20.53
C TRP A 4 20.18 -11.67 -19.49
N LYS A 5 20.37 -10.44 -19.95
CA LYS A 5 20.03 -9.25 -19.16
C LYS A 5 18.53 -9.32 -18.89
N LYS A 6 18.12 -9.86 -17.73
CA LYS A 6 16.79 -9.61 -17.18
C LYS A 6 16.64 -8.09 -17.11
N LYS A 7 15.85 -7.51 -18.03
CA LYS A 7 15.35 -6.15 -17.87
C LYS A 7 14.57 -6.15 -16.56
N TYR A 8 15.17 -5.66 -15.48
CA TYR A 8 14.41 -5.18 -14.33
C TYR A 8 13.52 -4.08 -14.87
N GLN A 9 12.30 -4.44 -15.25
CA GLN A 9 11.25 -3.49 -15.55
C GLN A 9 11.04 -2.75 -14.23
N TYR A 10 11.61 -1.56 -14.09
CA TYR A 10 11.34 -0.67 -12.96
C TYR A 10 9.82 -0.62 -12.81
N LYS A 11 9.30 -1.15 -11.70
CA LYS A 11 7.87 -1.12 -11.43
C LYS A 11 7.48 0.36 -11.40
N LYS A 12 6.56 0.75 -12.27
CA LYS A 12 6.13 2.14 -12.34
C LYS A 12 5.30 2.43 -11.09
N HIS A 13 5.76 3.41 -10.33
CA HIS A 13 5.09 3.97 -9.18
C HIS A 13 4.27 5.17 -9.64
N TYR A 14 2.99 5.22 -9.28
CA TYR A 14 2.09 6.32 -9.62
C TYR A 14 1.83 7.14 -8.38
N MET A 15 2.00 8.46 -8.50
CA MET A 15 1.60 9.39 -7.44
C MET A 15 0.08 9.49 -7.45
N VAL A 16 -0.52 9.27 -6.29
CA VAL A 16 -1.97 9.27 -6.09
C VAL A 16 -2.29 9.93 -4.76
N VAL A 17 -3.54 10.32 -4.54
CA VAL A 17 -4.02 10.77 -3.23
C VAL A 17 -5.37 10.12 -3.01
N TRP A 18 -5.38 8.94 -2.39
CA TRP A 18 -6.59 8.17 -2.17
C TRP A 18 -6.82 7.90 -0.70
N ASN A 19 -8.07 8.05 -0.26
CA ASN A 19 -8.46 7.67 1.08
C ASN A 19 -8.48 6.14 1.20
N ALA A 20 -7.96 5.64 2.30
CA ALA A 20 -7.94 4.22 2.61
C ALA A 20 -8.10 3.99 4.11
N GLN A 21 -8.37 2.74 4.45
CA GLN A 21 -8.48 2.27 5.81
C GLN A 21 -7.56 1.07 5.98
N LEU A 22 -6.72 1.11 7.02
CA LEU A 22 -5.89 -0.01 7.43
C LEU A 22 -6.52 -0.64 8.66
N GLU A 23 -7.04 -1.85 8.48
CA GLU A 23 -7.46 -2.71 9.57
C GLU A 23 -6.23 -3.43 10.12
N VAL A 24 -6.07 -3.36 11.44
CA VAL A 24 -4.91 -3.83 12.18
C VAL A 24 -5.38 -4.85 13.21
N ARG A 25 -4.87 -6.07 13.11
CA ARG A 25 -5.24 -7.16 14.00
C ARG A 25 -4.01 -7.74 14.69
N PHE A 26 -4.00 -7.57 16.00
CA PHE A 26 -3.14 -8.30 16.94
C PHE A 26 -3.90 -9.51 17.49
N PRO A 27 -3.23 -10.50 18.11
CA PRO A 27 -3.88 -11.71 18.61
C PRO A 27 -5.07 -11.48 19.58
N ASP A 28 -5.03 -10.40 20.33
CA ASP A 28 -5.98 -10.04 21.39
C ASP A 28 -6.64 -8.68 21.19
N TYR A 29 -6.37 -8.01 20.06
CA TYR A 29 -6.85 -6.65 19.81
C TYR A 29 -6.99 -6.38 18.31
N GLN A 30 -8.07 -5.71 17.93
CA GLN A 30 -8.32 -5.32 16.54
C GLN A 30 -8.80 -3.87 16.51
N ASP A 31 -8.25 -3.09 15.59
CA ASP A 31 -8.61 -1.69 15.38
C ASP A 31 -8.42 -1.27 13.92
N GLN A 32 -8.83 -0.05 13.61
CA GLN A 32 -8.77 0.50 12.27
C GLN A 32 -8.18 1.92 12.29
N MET A 33 -7.32 2.18 11.31
CA MET A 33 -6.63 3.44 11.11
C MET A 33 -7.04 4.02 9.75
N LYS A 34 -7.38 5.31 9.72
CA LYS A 34 -7.51 6.04 8.45
C LYS A 34 -6.12 6.37 7.92
N VAL A 35 -5.90 6.13 6.63
CA VAL A 35 -4.64 6.44 5.95
C VAL A 35 -4.92 7.06 4.59
N THR A 36 -3.91 7.69 4.01
CA THR A 36 -3.95 8.15 2.61
C THR A 36 -2.90 7.40 1.81
N VAL A 37 -3.27 6.87 0.64
CA VAL A 37 -2.31 6.32 -0.32
C VAL A 37 -1.70 7.47 -1.11
N ASP A 38 -0.38 7.65 -1.01
CA ASP A 38 0.41 8.68 -1.70
C ASP A 38 1.07 8.13 -2.98
N ASN A 39 1.41 6.85 -2.95
CA ASN A 39 2.05 6.16 -4.04
C ASN A 39 1.44 4.77 -4.21
N PHE A 40 1.13 4.39 -5.44
CA PHE A 40 0.54 3.10 -5.75
C PHE A 40 1.24 2.42 -6.92
N SER A 41 1.40 1.12 -6.79
CA SER A 41 1.80 0.21 -7.87
C SER A 41 0.98 -1.08 -7.74
N GLY A 42 1.09 -1.99 -8.71
CA GLY A 42 0.39 -3.27 -8.64
C GLY A 42 0.86 -4.21 -7.53
N ILE A 43 1.92 -3.88 -6.79
CA ILE A 43 2.53 -4.78 -5.79
C ILE A 43 2.81 -4.09 -4.46
N GLU A 44 2.96 -2.77 -4.45
CA GLU A 44 3.33 -1.99 -3.28
C GLU A 44 2.60 -0.65 -3.28
N ALA A 45 2.44 -0.08 -2.09
CA ALA A 45 1.91 1.26 -1.89
C ALA A 45 2.69 2.00 -0.79
N VAL A 46 2.64 3.33 -0.82
CA VAL A 46 3.10 4.19 0.30
C VAL A 46 1.89 4.84 0.92
N LEU A 47 1.76 4.66 2.22
CA LEU A 47 0.68 5.20 3.04
C LEU A 47 1.19 6.39 3.84
N HIS A 48 0.33 7.37 4.02
CA HIS A 48 0.46 8.42 5.02
C HIS A 48 -0.47 8.10 6.19
N ALA A 49 0.10 8.16 7.40
CA ALA A 49 -0.62 7.97 8.64
C ALA A 49 -0.16 9.01 9.68
N ASP A 50 -1.09 9.49 10.51
CA ASP A 50 -0.76 10.44 11.59
C ASP A 50 0.06 9.77 12.71
N GLN A 51 -0.15 8.47 12.89
CA GLN A 51 0.51 7.67 13.92
C GLN A 51 0.78 6.25 13.43
N VAL A 52 1.80 5.62 14.01
CA VAL A 52 2.11 4.19 13.84
C VAL A 52 1.94 3.41 15.15
N LEU A 53 1.31 4.04 16.14
CA LEU A 53 0.99 3.46 17.44
C LEU A 53 -0.54 3.35 17.55
N LEU A 54 -1.04 2.15 17.82
CA LEU A 54 -2.46 1.86 18.06
C LEU A 54 -2.59 1.19 19.41
N ASN A 55 -3.34 1.82 20.31
CA ASN A 55 -3.56 1.31 21.68
C ASN A 55 -2.27 0.85 22.40
N GLY A 56 -1.22 1.66 22.31
CA GLY A 56 0.08 1.35 22.93
C GLY A 56 0.94 0.34 22.18
N ARG A 57 0.55 -0.08 20.97
CA ARG A 57 1.28 -1.08 20.16
C ARG A 57 1.75 -0.49 18.85
N TYR A 58 3.00 -0.75 18.51
CA TYR A 58 3.59 -0.27 17.27
C TYR A 58 3.21 -1.15 16.08
N LEU A 59 2.96 -0.50 14.95
CA LEU A 59 2.94 -1.14 13.64
C LEU A 59 4.38 -1.50 13.26
N THR A 60 4.77 -2.75 13.48
CA THR A 60 6.13 -3.23 13.21
C THR A 60 6.19 -4.14 11.99
N ALA A 61 7.33 -4.16 11.31
CA ALA A 61 7.65 -5.20 10.33
C ALA A 61 8.30 -6.40 11.04
N GLY A 62 7.98 -7.64 10.64
CA GLY A 62 8.67 -8.86 11.11
C GLY A 62 7.77 -9.95 11.70
N LYS A 63 8.36 -10.89 12.44
CA LYS A 63 7.69 -12.12 12.92
C LYS A 63 6.57 -11.92 13.93
N ALA A 64 6.54 -10.78 14.62
CA ALA A 64 5.47 -10.41 15.56
C ALA A 64 4.63 -9.23 15.04
N ALA A 65 4.64 -9.03 13.71
CA ALA A 65 3.82 -8.00 13.08
C ALA A 65 2.32 -8.33 13.22
N PRO A 66 1.46 -7.31 13.40
CA PRO A 66 0.02 -7.52 13.29
C PRO A 66 -0.34 -7.99 11.88
N GLU A 67 -1.46 -8.69 11.77
CA GLU A 67 -2.12 -8.88 10.49
C GLU A 67 -2.69 -7.53 10.04
N LEU A 68 -2.48 -7.19 8.77
CA LEU A 68 -2.91 -5.91 8.21
C LEU A 68 -3.75 -6.17 6.97
N ASN A 69 -4.94 -5.62 6.95
CA ASN A 69 -5.82 -5.62 5.79
C ASN A 69 -6.09 -4.17 5.38
N MET A 70 -5.85 -3.86 4.10
CA MET A 70 -6.03 -2.51 3.57
C MET A 70 -7.23 -2.46 2.64
N LYS A 71 -8.07 -1.44 2.84
CA LYS A 71 -9.22 -1.09 1.98
C LYS A 71 -8.97 0.28 1.37
N ILE A 72 -8.76 0.33 0.05
CA ILE A 72 -8.61 1.58 -0.71
C ILE A 72 -9.95 1.91 -1.36
N PHE A 73 -10.46 3.11 -1.10
CA PHE A 73 -11.74 3.58 -1.65
C PHE A 73 -11.49 4.32 -2.97
N LEU A 74 -11.92 3.71 -4.08
CA LEU A 74 -11.75 4.25 -5.43
C LEU A 74 -13.14 4.50 -6.06
N PRO A 75 -13.23 5.39 -7.07
CA PRO A 75 -14.48 5.59 -7.81
C PRO A 75 -15.05 4.31 -8.42
N GLU A 76 -14.20 3.38 -8.83
CA GLU A 76 -14.61 2.10 -9.42
C GLU A 76 -15.00 1.02 -8.40
N GLY A 77 -14.77 1.25 -7.10
CA GLY A 77 -15.03 0.29 -6.05
C GLY A 77 -13.96 0.26 -4.95
N ILE A 78 -14.00 -0.76 -4.12
CA ILE A 78 -13.07 -0.94 -3.01
C ILE A 78 -12.01 -1.97 -3.40
N LEU A 79 -10.73 -1.60 -3.33
CA LEU A 79 -9.64 -2.55 -3.42
C LEU A 79 -9.27 -3.01 -2.00
N GLU A 80 -9.56 -4.27 -1.70
CA GLU A 80 -9.22 -4.91 -0.43
C GLU A 80 -8.06 -5.89 -0.62
N SER A 81 -7.05 -5.81 0.26
CA SER A 81 -5.89 -6.72 0.21
C SER A 81 -5.14 -6.76 1.52
N ASP A 82 -4.66 -7.95 1.88
CA ASP A 82 -3.70 -8.11 2.97
C ASP A 82 -2.35 -7.50 2.61
N VAL A 83 -1.73 -6.82 3.57
CA VAL A 83 -0.47 -6.10 3.37
C VAL A 83 0.57 -6.41 4.43
N GLU A 84 1.83 -6.23 4.06
CA GLU A 84 2.98 -6.28 4.96
C GLU A 84 3.69 -4.93 4.97
N ILE A 85 4.03 -4.43 6.16
CA ILE A 85 4.91 -3.28 6.30
C ILE A 85 6.33 -3.69 5.92
N ARG A 86 6.94 -2.96 4.99
CA ARG A 86 8.32 -3.16 4.54
C ARG A 86 9.27 -2.16 5.19
N TRP A 87 8.79 -0.94 5.41
CA TRP A 87 9.52 0.14 6.08
C TRP A 87 8.53 1.20 6.54
N TYR A 88 8.95 2.04 7.48
CA TYR A 88 8.26 3.28 7.81
C TYR A 88 9.29 4.35 8.17
N ARG A 89 8.91 5.63 8.00
CA ARG A 89 9.71 6.78 8.45
C ARG A 89 8.81 7.93 8.85
N TRP A 90 9.28 8.75 9.78
CA TRP A 90 8.66 10.04 10.04
C TRP A 90 9.09 11.06 8.98
N SER A 91 8.14 11.72 8.33
CA SER A 91 8.39 12.78 7.37
C SER A 91 8.23 14.14 8.02
N VAL A 92 9.34 14.78 8.41
CA VAL A 92 9.33 16.10 9.06
C VAL A 92 8.60 17.15 8.22
N LYS A 93 8.79 17.13 6.90
CA LYS A 93 8.17 18.09 5.97
C LYS A 93 6.65 17.95 5.92
N LYS A 94 6.14 16.71 5.94
CA LYS A 94 4.70 16.43 5.84
C LYS A 94 4.03 16.31 7.23
N SER A 95 4.82 16.29 8.31
CA SER A 95 4.37 16.06 9.69
C SER A 95 3.51 14.78 9.86
N LEU A 96 3.92 13.70 9.19
CA LEU A 96 3.21 12.41 9.19
C LEU A 96 4.19 11.25 9.01
N TYR A 97 3.71 10.03 9.28
CA TYR A 97 4.44 8.80 8.96
C TYR A 97 4.21 8.38 7.53
N GLU A 98 5.30 8.08 6.82
CA GLU A 98 5.26 7.38 5.55
C GLU A 98 5.52 5.90 5.81
N VAL A 99 4.58 5.04 5.39
CA VAL A 99 4.62 3.60 5.61
C VAL A 99 4.61 2.89 4.26
N GLY A 100 5.71 2.23 3.91
CA GLY A 100 5.79 1.41 2.71
C GLY A 100 5.22 0.03 2.97
N VAL A 101 4.19 -0.33 2.20
CA VAL A 101 3.50 -1.62 2.32
C VAL A 101 3.59 -2.42 1.03
N ARG A 102 3.59 -3.75 1.17
CA ARG A 102 3.53 -4.69 0.05
C ARG A 102 2.24 -5.52 0.14
N PHE A 103 1.56 -5.69 -0.98
CA PHE A 103 0.41 -6.59 -1.06
C PHE A 103 0.88 -8.06 -1.00
N VAL A 104 0.28 -8.84 -0.09
CA VAL A 104 0.66 -10.25 0.14
C VAL A 104 -0.15 -11.18 -0.76
N ASN A 105 -1.46 -10.96 -0.82
CA ASN A 105 -2.39 -11.78 -1.58
C ASN A 105 -3.42 -10.89 -2.29
N ILE A 106 -3.03 -10.31 -3.43
CA ILE A 106 -4.04 -9.79 -4.35
C ILE A 106 -4.71 -11.02 -4.97
N LEU A 107 -5.93 -11.32 -4.54
CA LEU A 107 -6.73 -12.38 -5.13
C LEU A 107 -6.77 -12.20 -6.66
N LYS A 108 -6.76 -13.29 -7.43
CA LYS A 108 -6.79 -13.23 -8.91
C LYS A 108 -7.95 -12.37 -9.43
N GLU A 109 -9.07 -12.36 -8.71
CA GLU A 109 -10.24 -11.53 -8.99
C GLU A 109 -9.92 -10.03 -8.90
N ASN A 110 -9.14 -9.65 -7.88
CA ASN A 110 -8.67 -8.28 -7.67
C ASN A 110 -7.53 -7.88 -8.63
N GLN A 111 -6.79 -8.83 -9.20
CA GLN A 111 -5.72 -8.52 -10.16
C GLN A 111 -6.27 -7.80 -11.40
N SER A 112 -7.42 -8.26 -11.92
CA SER A 112 -8.08 -7.62 -13.06
C SER A 112 -8.49 -6.17 -12.75
N PHE A 113 -8.89 -5.91 -11.50
CA PHE A 113 -9.24 -4.59 -11.01
C PHE A 113 -8.01 -3.69 -10.88
N VAL A 114 -6.93 -4.21 -10.28
CA VAL A 114 -5.63 -3.53 -10.17
C VAL A 114 -5.07 -3.18 -11.54
N ASP A 115 -5.14 -4.08 -12.52
CA ASP A 115 -4.67 -3.84 -13.88
C ASP A 115 -5.45 -2.71 -14.58
N LYS A 116 -6.77 -2.62 -14.33
CA LYS A 116 -7.61 -1.51 -14.81
C LYS A 116 -7.18 -0.19 -14.18
N ILE A 117 -6.97 -0.16 -12.87
CA ILE A 117 -6.51 1.02 -12.14
C ILE A 117 -5.15 1.50 -12.69
N ILE A 118 -4.20 0.58 -12.86
CA ILE A 118 -2.86 0.89 -13.40
C ILE A 118 -2.95 1.42 -14.82
N ARG A 119 -3.79 0.82 -15.68
CA ARG A 119 -4.00 1.32 -17.05
C ARG A 119 -4.55 2.74 -17.06
N ARG A 120 -5.54 3.03 -16.19
CA ARG A 120 -6.11 4.39 -16.04
C ARG A 120 -5.03 5.39 -15.62
N LEU A 121 -4.33 5.09 -14.52
CA LEU A 121 -3.23 5.93 -14.00
C LEU A 121 -2.13 6.15 -15.05
N HIS A 122 -1.83 5.14 -15.85
CA HIS A 122 -0.85 5.23 -16.92
C HIS A 122 -1.31 6.16 -18.05
N CYS A 123 -2.59 6.16 -18.40
CA CYS A 123 -3.16 7.13 -19.34
C CYS A 123 -3.09 8.54 -18.74
N GLU A 124 -3.59 8.75 -17.52
CA GLU A 124 -3.58 10.06 -16.85
C GLU A 124 -2.17 10.67 -16.81
N HIS A 125 -1.16 9.91 -16.37
CA HIS A 125 0.23 10.38 -16.30
C HIS A 125 0.93 10.59 -17.66
N ARG A 126 0.36 10.11 -18.77
CA ARG A 126 0.93 10.37 -20.12
C ARG A 126 0.33 11.60 -20.78
N TYR A 127 -0.84 12.04 -20.33
CA TYR A 127 -1.58 13.15 -20.91
C TYR A 127 -1.63 14.38 -19.98
N CYS A 128 -0.85 14.36 -18.90
CA CYS A 128 -0.59 15.49 -18.00
C CYS A 128 0.88 15.93 -18.08
#